data_AF-A0A2E1VQG1-F1
#
_entry.id   AF-A0A2E1VQG1-F1
#
_cell.length_a   1.000
_cell.length_b   1.000
_cell.length_c   1.000
_cell.angle_alpha   90.00
_cell.angle_beta   90.00
_cell.angle_gamma   90.00
#
_symmetry.space_group_name_H-M   'P 1'
#
loop_
_entity.id
_entity.type
_entity.pdbx_description
1 polymer ?
#
loop_
_entity_poly.entity_id
_entity_poly.type
_entity_poly.pdbx_seq_one_letter_code
_entity_poly.pdbx_strand_id
1 'polypeptide(L)'
;MRFCWLALLLCLGGCDEARALRLAQQLESDALQQAIEEGRLGEAERALAQGETAADPALAAQAEFLRGNLSFAQAEARLERAQAALGKPEDWKQAVQRMRAASLHWQAATRARGDWPAARRNVERAERRLEEILELAEQAGVEVGDGAENQTATENTPPPEQQEPPAEPPSLPPPPSPERIDALLERMQEQLDRQQSQRRALPGLDIPEVERDW
;
A
#
# COMPACT_ATOMS: atom_id res chain seq x y z
N MET A 1 3.60 -5.13 29.97
CA MET A 1 2.78 -4.53 31.04
C MET A 1 1.63 -3.72 30.42
N ARG A 2 0.56 -4.37 29.95
CA ARG A 2 -0.57 -3.71 29.24
C ARG A 2 -1.96 -4.04 29.83
N PHE A 3 -2.05 -4.62 31.03
CA PHE A 3 -3.30 -5.21 31.54
C PHE A 3 -3.87 -4.61 32.85
N CYS A 4 -3.40 -3.45 33.32
CA CYS A 4 -3.83 -2.92 34.63
C CYS A 4 -4.83 -1.75 34.60
N TRP A 5 -5.23 -1.24 33.43
CA TRP A 5 -6.16 -0.10 33.35
C TRP A 5 -7.64 -0.51 33.22
N LEU A 6 -7.94 -1.79 32.93
CA LEU A 6 -9.30 -2.26 32.72
C LEU A 6 -10.11 -2.51 34.01
N ALA A 7 -9.45 -2.60 35.17
CA ALA A 7 -10.13 -3.01 36.41
C ALA A 7 -10.71 -1.84 37.24
N LEU A 8 -10.37 -0.59 36.94
CA LEU A 8 -10.80 0.57 37.76
C LEU A 8 -12.07 1.29 37.24
N LEU A 9 -12.64 0.86 36.11
CA LEU A 9 -13.79 1.52 35.44
C LEU A 9 -15.15 0.83 35.69
N LEU A 10 -15.20 -0.27 36.45
CA LEU A 10 -16.35 -1.18 36.47
C LEU A 10 -17.47 -0.88 37.49
N CYS A 11 -17.48 0.26 38.20
CA CYS A 11 -18.44 0.47 39.29
C CYS A 11 -19.46 1.62 39.16
N LEU A 12 -19.51 2.40 38.07
CA LEU A 12 -20.57 3.40 37.87
C LEU A 12 -21.05 3.47 36.41
N GLY A 13 -22.19 2.85 36.13
CA GLY A 13 -23.12 3.22 35.05
C GLY A 13 -22.72 2.83 33.62
N GLY A 14 -23.47 1.90 33.00
CA GLY A 14 -23.26 1.41 31.63
C GLY A 14 -23.26 2.44 30.48
N CYS A 15 -23.40 3.74 30.77
CA CYS A 15 -23.08 4.81 29.81
C CYS A 15 -21.56 5.04 29.66
N ASP A 16 -20.75 4.77 30.68
CA ASP A 16 -19.29 4.95 30.61
C ASP A 16 -18.61 3.84 29.80
N GLU A 17 -19.14 2.61 29.82
CA GLU A 17 -18.54 1.48 29.10
C GLU A 17 -18.66 1.63 27.58
N ALA A 18 -19.85 1.97 27.06
CA ALA A 18 -20.04 2.22 25.63
C ALA A 18 -19.31 3.48 25.12
N ARG A 19 -19.01 4.43 26.02
CA ARG A 19 -18.20 5.61 25.70
C ARG A 19 -16.71 5.27 25.71
N ALA A 20 -16.25 4.51 26.70
CA ALA A 20 -14.88 4.04 26.80
C ALA A 20 -14.51 3.15 25.61
N LEU A 21 -15.40 2.25 25.20
CA LEU A 21 -15.21 1.40 24.01
C LEU A 21 -15.09 2.24 22.73
N ARG A 22 -15.98 3.21 22.53
CA ARG A 22 -15.90 4.12 21.37
C ARG A 22 -14.62 4.95 21.37
N LEU A 23 -14.16 5.39 22.54
CA LEU A 23 -12.93 6.17 22.65
C LEU A 23 -11.69 5.30 22.39
N ALA A 24 -11.67 4.06 22.87
CA ALA A 24 -10.63 3.09 22.54
C ALA A 24 -10.58 2.81 21.03
N GLN A 25 -11.74 2.59 20.40
CA GLN A 25 -11.85 2.36 18.95
C GLN A 25 -11.40 3.59 18.13
N GLN A 26 -11.70 4.79 18.60
CA GLN A 26 -11.23 6.02 17.97
C GLN A 26 -9.70 6.12 18.05
N LEU A 27 -9.12 5.86 19.22
CA LEU A 27 -7.66 5.86 19.39
C LEU A 27 -6.98 4.81 18.50
N GLU A 28 -7.58 3.63 18.34
CA GLU A 28 -7.09 2.61 17.41
C GLU A 28 -7.17 3.08 15.95
N SER A 29 -8.27 3.74 15.57
CA SER A 29 -8.44 4.31 14.23
C SER A 29 -7.42 5.41 13.94
N ASP A 30 -7.16 6.28 14.92
CA ASP A 30 -6.19 7.36 14.81
C ASP A 30 -4.76 6.81 14.73
N ALA A 31 -4.43 5.81 15.55
CA ALA A 31 -3.13 5.13 15.49
C ALA A 31 -2.91 4.42 14.15
N LEU A 32 -3.98 3.86 13.56
CA LEU A 32 -3.91 3.23 12.25
C LEU A 32 -3.69 4.25 11.13
N GLN A 33 -4.42 5.36 11.18
CA GLN A 33 -4.24 6.47 10.26
C GLN A 33 -2.80 7.02 10.33
N GLN A 34 -2.28 7.22 11.55
CA GLN A 34 -0.90 7.62 11.77
C GLN A 34 0.11 6.61 11.20
N ALA A 35 -0.11 5.30 11.40
CA ALA A 35 0.75 4.27 10.83
C ALA A 35 0.75 4.30 9.28
N ILE A 36 -0.38 4.60 8.66
CA ILE A 36 -0.47 4.78 7.20
C ILE A 36 0.33 6.01 6.76
N GLU A 37 0.17 7.15 7.44
CA GLU A 37 0.87 8.41 7.14
C GLU A 37 2.38 8.31 7.32
N GLU A 38 2.84 7.52 8.29
CA GLU A 38 4.26 7.22 8.52
C GLU A 38 4.82 6.14 7.58
N GLY A 39 4.00 5.60 6.66
CA GLY A 39 4.41 4.55 5.72
C GLY A 39 4.62 3.18 6.37
N ARG A 40 4.17 2.96 7.61
CA ARG A 40 4.19 1.66 8.31
C ARG A 40 3.06 0.74 7.83
N LEU A 41 2.96 0.55 6.51
CA LEU A 41 1.82 -0.08 5.84
C LEU A 41 1.59 -1.54 6.30
N GLY A 42 2.66 -2.29 6.57
CA GLY A 42 2.55 -3.66 7.07
C GLY A 42 2.08 -3.78 8.53
N GLU A 43 2.20 -2.72 9.32
CA GLU A 43 1.59 -2.67 10.67
C GLU A 43 0.11 -2.31 10.57
N ALA A 44 -0.24 -1.33 9.73
CA ALA A 44 -1.62 -0.95 9.47
C ALA A 44 -2.44 -2.11 8.87
N GLU A 45 -1.86 -2.88 7.93
CA GLU A 45 -2.52 -4.05 7.35
C GLU A 45 -2.82 -5.14 8.38
N ARG A 46 -1.84 -5.45 9.24
CA ARG A 46 -2.03 -6.44 10.32
C ARG A 46 -3.07 -5.98 11.33
N ALA A 47 -3.07 -4.69 11.69
CA ALA A 47 -4.07 -4.12 12.59
C ALA A 47 -5.49 -4.19 11.99
N LEU A 48 -5.65 -3.86 10.70
CA LEU A 48 -6.95 -4.00 10.01
C LEU A 48 -7.40 -5.44 9.81
N ALA A 49 -6.47 -6.39 9.69
CA ALA A 49 -6.77 -7.82 9.60
C ALA A 49 -7.16 -8.43 10.95
N GLN A 50 -6.62 -7.89 12.05
CA GLN A 50 -6.96 -8.31 13.42
C GLN A 50 -8.24 -7.65 13.95
N GLY A 51 -8.66 -6.51 13.37
CA GLY A 51 -9.92 -5.87 13.70
C GLY A 51 -11.10 -6.76 13.33
N GLU A 52 -11.84 -7.23 14.33
CA GLU A 52 -13.11 -7.93 14.13
C GLU A 52 -14.10 -7.02 13.39
N THR A 53 -14.95 -7.63 12.56
CA THR A 53 -16.03 -6.92 11.88
C THR A 53 -16.91 -6.24 12.94
N ALA A 54 -16.87 -4.91 13.00
CA ALA A 54 -17.60 -4.19 14.02
C ALA A 54 -19.11 -4.43 13.87
N ALA A 55 -19.78 -4.75 14.97
CA ALA A 55 -21.24 -4.88 15.01
C ALA A 55 -21.95 -3.53 14.76
N ASP A 56 -21.27 -2.42 15.04
CA ASP A 56 -21.75 -1.07 14.78
C ASP A 56 -21.51 -0.67 13.30
N PRO A 57 -22.55 -0.35 12.53
CA PRO A 57 -22.43 0.12 11.15
C PRO A 57 -21.52 1.34 10.98
N ALA A 58 -21.48 2.24 11.95
CA ALA A 58 -20.61 3.42 11.88
C ALA A 58 -19.13 3.04 11.97
N LEU A 59 -18.82 2.06 12.81
CA LEU A 59 -17.47 1.52 12.96
C LEU A 59 -17.07 0.67 11.76
N ALA A 60 -18.00 -0.13 11.22
CA ALA A 60 -17.76 -0.87 9.98
C ALA A 60 -17.46 0.07 8.81
N ALA A 61 -18.20 1.18 8.68
CA ALA A 61 -17.92 2.22 7.69
C ALA A 61 -16.53 2.84 7.88
N GLN A 62 -16.14 3.12 9.12
CA GLN A 62 -14.82 3.67 9.44
C GLN A 62 -13.69 2.69 9.09
N ALA A 63 -13.86 1.39 9.39
CA ALA A 63 -12.90 0.36 9.02
C ALA A 63 -12.72 0.25 7.50
N GLU A 64 -13.82 0.28 6.74
CA GLU A 64 -13.76 0.33 5.27
C GLU A 64 -13.05 1.58 4.75
N PHE A 65 -13.29 2.74 5.37
CA PHE A 65 -12.58 3.97 4.99
C PHE A 65 -11.06 3.85 5.19
N LEU A 66 -10.64 3.27 6.31
CA LEU A 66 -9.23 3.03 6.61
C LEU A 66 -8.60 1.96 5.69
N ARG A 67 -9.34 0.90 5.32
CA ARG A 67 -8.90 -0.08 4.30
C ARG A 67 -8.67 0.58 2.95
N GLY A 68 -9.51 1.55 2.59
CA GLY A 68 -9.34 2.38 1.40
C GLY A 68 -8.06 3.21 1.47
N ASN A 69 -7.81 3.90 2.59
CA ASN A 69 -6.60 4.68 2.79
C ASN A 69 -5.32 3.82 2.72
N LEU A 70 -5.34 2.65 3.36
CA LEU A 70 -4.23 1.71 3.31
C LEU A 70 -3.98 1.22 1.87
N SER A 71 -5.02 0.82 1.15
CA SER A 71 -4.91 0.35 -0.24
C SER A 71 -4.36 1.43 -1.15
N PHE A 72 -4.80 2.67 -0.97
CA PHE A 72 -4.28 3.83 -1.70
C PHE A 72 -2.78 4.04 -1.43
N ALA A 73 -2.37 4.05 -0.16
CA ALA A 73 -0.96 4.21 0.21
C ALA A 73 -0.09 3.06 -0.32
N GLN A 74 -0.59 1.81 -0.28
CA GLN A 74 0.09 0.66 -0.89
C GLN A 74 0.20 0.80 -2.42
N ALA A 75 -0.82 1.33 -3.09
CA ALA A 75 -0.79 1.58 -4.52
C ALA A 75 0.28 2.62 -4.89
N GLU A 76 0.35 3.73 -4.17
CA GLU A 76 1.39 4.75 -4.39
C GLU A 76 2.80 4.18 -4.15
N ALA A 77 3.01 3.42 -3.07
CA ALA A 77 4.29 2.77 -2.82
C ALA A 77 4.67 1.74 -3.89
N ARG A 78 3.70 1.11 -4.55
CA ARG A 78 3.94 0.22 -5.71
C ARG A 78 4.26 1.00 -6.96
N LEU A 79 3.53 2.09 -7.22
CA LEU A 79 3.79 2.97 -8.34
C LEU A 79 5.21 3.56 -8.28
N GLU A 80 5.65 4.03 -7.11
CA GLU A 80 7.02 4.52 -6.92
C GLU A 80 8.07 3.46 -7.27
N ARG A 81 7.85 2.20 -6.85
CA ARG A 81 8.73 1.08 -7.23
C ARG A 81 8.67 0.78 -8.72
N ALA A 82 7.49 0.84 -9.31
CA ALA A 82 7.26 0.58 -10.73
C ALA A 82 7.96 1.62 -11.63
N GLN A 83 8.01 2.87 -11.18
CA GLN A 83 8.68 3.98 -11.86
C GLN A 83 10.19 4.06 -11.61
N ALA A 84 10.71 3.33 -10.63
CA ALA A 84 12.15 3.27 -10.38
C ALA A 84 12.89 2.67 -11.59
N ALA A 85 14.19 2.98 -11.72
CA ALA A 85 15.01 2.54 -12.88
C ALA A 85 15.04 1.02 -13.11
N LEU A 86 14.72 0.22 -12.07
CA LEU A 86 14.62 -1.23 -12.09
C LEU A 86 13.21 -1.73 -11.73
N GLY A 87 12.19 -0.89 -11.94
CA GLY A 87 10.80 -1.23 -11.67
C GLY A 87 10.33 -2.44 -12.49
N LYS A 88 9.54 -3.31 -11.85
CA LYS A 88 9.03 -4.53 -12.50
C LYS A 88 7.64 -4.27 -13.08
N PRO A 89 7.28 -4.89 -14.23
CA PRO A 89 5.91 -4.86 -14.75
C PRO A 89 4.84 -5.27 -13.73
N GLU A 90 5.19 -6.18 -12.82
CA GLU A 90 4.29 -6.62 -11.75
C GLU A 90 3.94 -5.50 -10.77
N ASP A 91 4.84 -4.56 -10.49
CA ASP A 91 4.54 -3.44 -9.58
C ASP A 91 3.49 -2.49 -10.17
N TRP A 92 3.45 -2.31 -11.50
CA TRP A 92 2.38 -1.58 -12.19
C TRP A 92 1.02 -2.27 -12.03
N LYS A 93 0.97 -3.60 -12.22
CA LYS A 93 -0.27 -4.40 -12.04
C LYS A 93 -0.77 -4.32 -10.61
N GLN A 94 0.14 -4.44 -9.64
CA GLN A 94 -0.19 -4.33 -8.22
C GLN A 94 -0.68 -2.92 -7.85
N ALA A 95 -0.07 -1.86 -8.41
CA ALA A 95 -0.53 -0.49 -8.19
C ALA A 95 -1.97 -0.30 -8.68
N VAL A 96 -2.30 -0.78 -9.88
CA VAL A 96 -3.67 -0.75 -10.44
C VAL A 96 -4.65 -1.53 -9.57
N GLN A 97 -4.32 -2.77 -9.19
CA GLN A 97 -5.21 -3.60 -8.35
C GLN A 97 -5.50 -2.93 -7.00
N ARG A 98 -4.47 -2.38 -6.35
CA ARG A 98 -4.61 -1.69 -5.06
C ARG A 98 -5.38 -0.39 -5.18
N MET A 99 -5.23 0.36 -6.28
CA MET A 99 -6.02 1.56 -6.55
C MET A 99 -7.51 1.23 -6.75
N ARG A 100 -7.82 0.16 -7.49
CA ARG A 100 -9.19 -0.35 -7.63
C ARG A 100 -9.76 -0.76 -6.28
N ALA A 101 -8.99 -1.48 -5.46
CA ALA A 101 -9.39 -1.86 -4.11
C ALA A 101 -9.68 -0.63 -3.23
N ALA A 102 -8.85 0.41 -3.30
CA ALA A 102 -9.07 1.65 -2.56
C ALA A 102 -10.42 2.29 -2.89
N SER A 103 -10.74 2.40 -4.18
CA SER A 103 -12.04 2.91 -4.65
C SER A 103 -13.21 2.06 -4.10
N LEU A 104 -13.14 0.74 -4.21
CA LEU A 104 -14.19 -0.17 -3.71
C LEU A 104 -14.43 -0.02 -2.20
N HIS A 105 -13.37 0.07 -1.40
CA HIS A 105 -13.47 0.26 0.04
C HIS A 105 -14.12 1.62 0.41
N TRP A 106 -13.76 2.70 -0.27
CA TRP A 106 -14.40 3.99 -0.03
C TRP A 106 -15.87 4.05 -0.51
N GLN A 107 -16.21 3.34 -1.58
CA GLN A 107 -17.61 3.14 -1.98
C GLN A 107 -18.39 2.37 -0.90
N ALA A 108 -17.82 1.31 -0.33
CA ALA A 108 -18.42 0.56 0.77
C ALA A 108 -18.62 1.45 2.02
N ALA A 109 -17.62 2.24 2.39
CA ALA A 109 -17.71 3.20 3.50
C ALA A 109 -18.82 4.25 3.29
N THR A 110 -18.97 4.76 2.06
CA THR A 110 -20.03 5.72 1.71
C THR A 110 -21.42 5.10 1.87
N ARG A 111 -21.61 3.87 1.41
CA ARG A 111 -22.88 3.13 1.53
C ARG A 111 -23.23 2.85 2.99
N ALA A 112 -22.26 2.43 3.79
CA ALA A 112 -22.47 2.05 5.18
C ALA A 112 -22.83 3.25 6.09
N ARG A 113 -22.26 4.44 5.84
CA ARG A 113 -22.50 5.64 6.66
C ARG A 113 -23.65 6.53 6.17
N GLY A 114 -24.15 6.32 4.94
CA GLY A 114 -25.23 7.13 4.36
C GLY A 114 -24.75 8.54 3.98
N ASP A 115 -24.05 8.65 2.85
CA ASP A 115 -23.45 9.89 2.31
C ASP A 115 -22.30 10.45 3.16
N TRP A 116 -21.15 9.80 3.09
CA TRP A 116 -19.90 10.30 3.68
C TRP A 116 -19.10 11.11 2.64
N PRO A 117 -19.06 12.46 2.73
CA PRO A 117 -18.47 13.29 1.67
C PRO A 117 -16.96 13.07 1.49
N ALA A 118 -16.24 12.72 2.57
CA ALA A 118 -14.81 12.43 2.47
C ALA A 118 -14.53 11.15 1.69
N ALA A 119 -15.30 10.09 1.93
CA ALA A 119 -15.18 8.84 1.20
C ALA A 119 -15.48 9.03 -0.30
N ARG A 120 -16.52 9.80 -0.65
CA ARG A 120 -16.82 10.17 -2.04
C ARG A 120 -15.68 10.89 -2.74
N ARG A 121 -15.12 11.93 -2.12
CA ARG A 121 -13.96 12.65 -2.68
C ARG A 121 -12.76 11.73 -2.89
N ASN A 122 -12.59 10.75 -2.00
CA ASN A 122 -11.52 9.78 -2.13
C ASN A 122 -11.79 8.79 -3.29
N VAL A 123 -13.04 8.37 -3.52
CA VAL A 123 -13.41 7.58 -4.72
C VAL A 123 -13.02 8.31 -6.00
N GLU A 124 -13.45 9.58 -6.14
CA GLU A 124 -13.10 10.42 -7.30
C GLU A 124 -11.58 10.57 -7.46
N ARG A 125 -10.86 10.69 -6.33
CA ARG A 125 -9.39 10.73 -6.32
C ARG A 125 -8.77 9.43 -6.80
N ALA A 126 -9.27 8.27 -6.35
CA ALA A 126 -8.75 6.96 -6.80
C ALA A 126 -9.03 6.71 -8.28
N GLU A 127 -10.19 7.11 -8.79
CA GLU A 127 -10.55 6.96 -10.20
C GLU A 127 -9.61 7.76 -11.09
N ARG A 128 -9.42 9.05 -10.81
CA ARG A 128 -8.45 9.88 -11.54
C ARG A 128 -7.04 9.32 -11.45
N ARG A 129 -6.63 8.90 -10.25
CA ARG A 129 -5.29 8.37 -10.05
C ARG A 129 -5.09 7.03 -10.78
N LEU A 130 -6.13 6.22 -10.90
CA LEU A 130 -6.09 4.98 -11.66
C LEU A 130 -5.86 5.26 -13.15
N GLU A 131 -6.56 6.24 -13.73
CA GLU A 131 -6.36 6.69 -15.11
C GLU A 131 -4.90 7.13 -15.32
N GLU A 132 -4.37 7.96 -14.43
CA GLU A 132 -2.96 8.40 -14.48
C GLU A 132 -1.98 7.21 -14.42
N ILE A 133 -2.23 6.21 -13.56
CA ILE A 133 -1.37 5.01 -13.46
C ILE A 133 -1.41 4.21 -14.76
N LEU A 134 -2.57 4.08 -15.40
CA LEU A 134 -2.72 3.34 -16.67
C LEU A 134 -1.98 4.06 -17.80
N GLU A 135 -2.10 5.38 -17.91
CA GLU A 135 -1.35 6.18 -18.89
C GLU A 135 0.16 6.06 -18.69
N LEU A 136 0.61 6.12 -17.43
CA LEU A 136 2.02 5.96 -17.08
C LEU A 136 2.55 4.55 -17.41
N ALA A 137 1.74 3.51 -17.19
CA ALA A 137 2.10 2.15 -17.54
C ALA A 137 2.21 1.96 -19.06
N GLU A 138 1.28 2.55 -19.83
CA GLU A 138 1.34 2.55 -21.30
C GLU A 138 2.60 3.25 -21.81
N GLN A 139 2.94 4.43 -21.25
CA GLN A 139 4.19 5.15 -21.57
C GLN A 139 5.45 4.34 -21.24
N ALA A 140 5.39 3.50 -20.20
CA ALA A 140 6.46 2.59 -19.83
C ALA A 140 6.49 1.31 -20.69
N GLY A 141 5.56 1.13 -21.63
CA GLY A 141 5.42 -0.06 -22.47
C GLY A 141 4.95 -1.30 -21.69
N VAL A 142 4.26 -1.10 -20.57
CA VAL A 142 3.74 -2.18 -19.72
C VAL A 142 2.24 -2.35 -19.98
N GLU A 143 1.87 -3.49 -20.55
CA GLU A 143 0.46 -3.87 -20.64
C GLU A 143 -0.06 -4.31 -19.27
N VAL A 144 -0.76 -3.38 -18.60
CA VAL A 144 -1.54 -3.68 -17.41
C VAL A 144 -2.93 -4.04 -17.89
N GLY A 145 -3.10 -5.31 -18.26
CA GLY A 145 -4.35 -5.82 -18.84
C GLY A 145 -5.56 -5.41 -18.01
N ASP A 146 -6.64 -5.09 -18.70
CA ASP A 146 -7.93 -4.66 -18.14
C ASP A 146 -8.72 -5.83 -17.53
N GLY A 147 -8.04 -6.65 -16.70
CA GLY A 147 -8.57 -7.83 -16.05
C GLY A 147 -9.61 -7.48 -15.00
N ALA A 148 -10.77 -7.02 -15.46
CA ALA A 148 -12.02 -6.84 -14.76
C ALA A 148 -13.04 -7.80 -15.37
N GLU A 149 -12.73 -9.09 -15.40
CA GLU A 149 -13.75 -10.13 -15.54
C GLU A 149 -13.53 -11.20 -14.46
N ASN A 150 -14.52 -11.27 -13.56
CA ASN A 150 -14.88 -12.42 -12.74
C ASN A 150 -13.77 -13.18 -11.98
N GLN A 151 -13.56 -12.78 -10.73
CA GLN A 151 -13.44 -13.78 -9.65
C GLN A 151 -14.73 -13.76 -8.81
N THR A 152 -15.86 -14.00 -9.48
CA THR A 152 -17.02 -14.60 -8.83
C THR A 152 -16.71 -16.06 -8.55
N ALA A 153 -16.95 -16.46 -7.31
CA ALA A 153 -16.90 -17.84 -6.84
C ALA A 153 -17.61 -18.83 -7.80
N THR A 154 -16.84 -19.75 -8.36
CA THR A 154 -17.26 -21.09 -8.78
C THR A 154 -16.28 -22.04 -8.11
N GLU A 155 -16.70 -22.67 -7.02
CA GLU A 155 -17.41 -23.95 -6.99
C GLU A 155 -16.44 -24.98 -6.42
N ASN A 156 -16.74 -25.42 -5.20
CA ASN A 156 -16.09 -26.54 -4.54
C ASN A 156 -16.26 -27.79 -5.41
N THR A 157 -15.23 -28.13 -6.17
CA THR A 157 -15.04 -29.50 -6.65
C THR A 157 -13.60 -29.88 -6.32
N PRO A 158 -13.35 -30.84 -5.40
CA PRO A 158 -12.00 -31.33 -5.19
C PRO A 158 -11.54 -32.04 -6.48
N PRO A 159 -10.38 -31.67 -7.05
CA PRO A 159 -9.80 -32.43 -8.15
C PRO A 159 -9.41 -33.83 -7.64
N PRO A 160 -9.59 -34.89 -8.44
CA PRO A 160 -9.05 -36.21 -8.09
C PRO A 160 -7.51 -36.12 -8.00
N GLU A 161 -6.94 -36.70 -6.94
CA GLU A 161 -5.51 -36.86 -6.73
C GLU A 161 -4.83 -37.45 -7.98
N GLN A 162 -4.16 -36.60 -8.75
CA GLN A 162 -3.10 -37.04 -9.64
C GLN A 162 -1.80 -37.01 -8.83
N GLN A 163 -1.25 -38.20 -8.57
CA GLN A 163 0.11 -38.35 -8.08
C GLN A 163 1.07 -37.78 -9.13
N GLU A 164 1.57 -36.57 -8.90
CA GLU A 164 2.71 -36.03 -9.64
C GLU A 164 3.99 -36.79 -9.23
N PRO A 165 4.83 -37.25 -10.19
CA PRO A 165 6.16 -37.76 -9.89
C PRO A 165 7.04 -36.63 -9.29
N PRO A 166 8.07 -36.97 -8.50
CA PRO A 166 8.86 -35.97 -7.77
C PRO A 166 9.52 -34.98 -8.73
N ALA A 167 9.24 -33.69 -8.50
CA ALA A 167 9.77 -32.57 -9.25
C ALA A 167 11.30 -32.48 -9.15
N GLU A 168 11.95 -32.31 -10.30
CA GLU A 168 13.37 -31.95 -10.38
C GLU A 168 13.61 -30.56 -9.76
N PRO A 169 14.75 -30.34 -9.09
CA PRO A 169 15.06 -29.06 -8.46
C PRO A 169 15.12 -27.91 -9.49
N PRO A 170 14.64 -26.70 -9.14
CA PRO A 170 14.64 -25.56 -10.04
C PRO A 170 16.08 -25.20 -10.44
N SER A 171 16.31 -25.11 -11.74
CA SER A 171 17.58 -24.64 -12.31
C SER A 171 17.81 -23.18 -11.95
N LEU A 172 18.99 -22.90 -11.39
CA LEU A 172 19.45 -21.54 -11.10
C LEU A 172 19.49 -20.70 -12.39
N PRO A 173 19.09 -19.41 -12.36
CA PRO A 173 19.22 -18.55 -13.52
C PRO A 173 20.69 -18.46 -13.95
N PRO A 174 20.98 -18.47 -15.26
CA PRO A 174 22.34 -18.36 -15.75
C PRO A 174 22.96 -17.02 -15.29
N PRO A 175 24.26 -17.01 -14.96
CA PRO A 175 24.94 -15.77 -14.61
C PRO A 175 24.82 -14.75 -15.76
N PRO A 176 24.73 -13.44 -15.46
CA PRO A 176 24.67 -12.41 -16.48
C PRO A 176 25.89 -12.51 -17.39
N SER A 177 25.66 -12.40 -18.71
CA SER A 177 26.74 -12.35 -19.68
C SER A 177 27.62 -11.11 -19.43
N PRO A 178 28.93 -11.15 -19.77
CA PRO A 178 29.82 -10.00 -19.66
C PRO A 178 29.26 -8.73 -20.33
N GLU A 179 28.61 -8.87 -21.48
CA GLU A 179 27.96 -7.77 -22.20
C GLU A 179 26.84 -7.08 -21.39
N ARG A 180 26.09 -7.83 -20.57
CA ARG A 180 25.07 -7.26 -19.68
C ARG A 180 25.70 -6.55 -18.50
N ILE A 181 26.87 -7.00 -18.04
CA ILE A 181 27.61 -6.35 -16.96
C ILE A 181 28.18 -5.01 -17.46
N ASP A 182 28.73 -4.98 -18.67
CA ASP A 182 29.28 -3.76 -19.26
C ASP A 182 28.18 -2.72 -19.51
N ALA A 183 27.04 -3.11 -20.08
CA ALA A 183 25.89 -2.23 -20.28
C ALA A 183 25.30 -1.70 -18.96
N LEU A 184 25.34 -2.51 -17.89
CA LEU A 184 24.89 -2.09 -16.56
C LEU A 184 25.86 -1.06 -15.95
N LEU A 185 27.18 -1.27 -16.09
CA LEU A 185 28.21 -0.35 -15.62
C LEU A 185 28.12 1.00 -16.35
N GLU A 186 27.96 0.97 -17.67
CA GLU A 186 27.80 2.18 -18.48
C GLU A 186 26.55 2.99 -18.04
N ARG A 187 25.42 2.30 -17.80
CA ARG A 187 24.20 2.94 -17.30
C ARG A 187 24.36 3.56 -15.91
N MET A 188 25.10 2.90 -15.01
CA MET A 188 25.42 3.45 -13.69
C MET A 188 26.34 4.69 -13.79
N GLN A 189 27.31 4.66 -14.70
CA GLN A 189 28.22 5.77 -14.94
C GLN A 189 27.44 7.02 -15.40
N GLU A 190 26.53 6.87 -16.37
CA GLU A 190 25.68 7.96 -16.85
C GLU A 190 24.80 8.54 -15.73
N GLN A 191 24.28 7.70 -14.84
CA GLN A 191 23.48 8.16 -13.70
C GLN A 191 24.30 9.03 -12.74
N LEU A 192 25.55 8.65 -12.47
CA LEU A 192 26.45 9.43 -11.62
C LEU A 192 26.79 10.78 -12.26
N ASP A 193 27.06 10.80 -13.57
CA ASP A 193 27.37 12.04 -14.30
C ASP A 193 26.16 12.99 -14.34
N ARG A 194 24.95 12.46 -14.49
CA ARG A 194 23.71 13.25 -14.36
C ARG A 194 23.54 13.81 -12.95
N GLN A 195 23.82 13.04 -11.89
CA GLN A 195 23.75 13.56 -10.52
C GLN A 195 24.82 14.64 -10.26
N GLN A 196 26.05 14.44 -10.74
CA GLN A 196 27.13 15.41 -10.56
C GLN A 196 26.87 16.71 -11.33
N SER A 197 26.38 16.61 -12.57
CA SER A 197 26.00 17.79 -13.36
C SER A 197 24.83 18.55 -12.72
N GLN A 198 23.83 17.85 -12.19
CA GLN A 198 22.75 18.47 -11.40
C GLN A 198 23.27 19.19 -10.16
N ARG A 199 24.23 18.59 -9.43
CA ARG A 199 24.89 19.24 -8.29
C ARG A 199 25.67 20.50 -8.68
N ARG A 200 26.37 20.49 -9.83
CA ARG A 200 27.09 21.67 -10.34
C ARG A 200 26.15 22.76 -10.87
N ALA A 201 24.99 22.38 -11.38
CA ALA A 201 24.00 23.31 -11.92
C ALA A 201 23.18 24.04 -10.84
N LEU A 202 23.21 23.56 -9.59
CA LEU A 202 22.62 24.25 -8.43
C LEU A 202 23.64 25.26 -7.87
N PRO A 203 23.48 26.58 -8.10
CA PRO A 203 24.37 27.57 -7.52
C PRO A 203 23.96 27.79 -6.05
N GLY A 204 24.89 27.61 -5.10
CA GLY A 204 24.66 27.98 -3.69
C GLY A 204 24.76 26.86 -2.64
N LEU A 205 25.33 25.70 -2.96
CA LEU A 205 25.77 24.70 -1.97
C LEU A 205 27.29 24.69 -1.82
N ASP A 206 27.88 25.88 -1.69
CA ASP A 206 29.16 26.01 -0.98
C ASP A 206 28.87 25.74 0.49
N ILE A 207 28.97 24.48 0.90
CA ILE A 207 28.98 24.12 2.31
C ILE A 207 30.26 24.75 2.86
N PRO A 208 30.19 25.72 3.78
CA PRO A 208 31.38 26.24 4.41
C PRO A 208 32.10 25.08 5.09
N GLU A 209 33.36 24.94 4.73
CA GLU A 209 34.33 24.02 5.31
C GLU A 209 34.23 24.13 6.84
N VAL A 210 33.67 23.10 7.49
CA VAL A 210 33.58 23.05 8.94
C VAL A 210 35.01 22.92 9.45
N GLU A 211 35.57 24.04 9.90
CA GLU A 211 36.78 24.10 10.71
C GLU A 211 36.61 23.12 11.88
N ARG A 212 37.35 22.01 11.82
CA ARG A 212 37.51 21.09 12.94
C ARG A 212 38.52 21.69 13.92
N ASP A 213 37.99 22.43 14.89
CA ASP A 213 38.68 22.72 16.14
C ASP A 213 38.29 21.66 17.19
N TRP A 214 38.89 20.47 17.08
CA TRP A 214 39.19 19.54 18.18
C TRP A 214 40.02 18.34 17.69
#